data_AF-A0A1B6MN96-F1
#
_entry.id   AF-A0A1B6MN96-F1
#
_cell.length_a   1.000
_cell.length_b   1.000
_cell.length_c   1.000
_cell.angle_alpha   90.00
_cell.angle_beta   90.00
_cell.angle_gamma   90.00
#
_symmetry.space_group_name_H-M   'P 1'
#
loop_
_entity.id
_entity.type
_entity.pdbx_description
1 polymer ?
#
loop_
_entity_poly.entity_id
_entity_poly.type
_entity_poly.pdbx_seq_one_letter_code
_entity_poly.pdbx_strand_id
1 'polypeptide(L)'
;MPLPKRLIEPVHVARNTIPDDFPLPSELEAATNGTLANAVRQLSSLSKHAEDLFGELARDAHVLASRANSLQARIDRLAVKVTQLDSNVEEVSLQDIHMRKAFKSSVVFDQQVVSRDTMPTAMLETYKQCDKPPPLDKLNPYREDGKDGLKFYTDPDYFFDLWRQE
;
A
#
# COMPACT_ATOMS: atom_id res chain seq x y z
N MET A 1 -2.61 0.81 17.72
CA MET A 1 -3.22 2.16 17.59
C MET A 1 -3.68 2.34 16.15
N PRO A 2 -4.96 2.59 15.84
CA PRO A 2 -5.35 2.86 14.46
C PRO A 2 -4.89 4.29 14.14
N LEU A 3 -3.81 4.41 13.36
CA LEU A 3 -3.43 5.69 12.77
C LEU A 3 -4.50 6.06 11.73
N PRO A 4 -5.16 7.22 11.83
CA PRO A 4 -6.11 7.65 10.82
C PRO A 4 -5.39 7.74 9.47
N LYS A 5 -5.83 6.93 8.50
CA LYS A 5 -5.12 6.76 7.21
C LYS A 5 -4.94 8.08 6.45
N ARG A 6 -5.88 9.02 6.55
CA ARG A 6 -5.89 10.29 5.80
C ARG A 6 -6.45 11.42 6.67
N LEU A 7 -5.60 12.09 7.43
CA LEU A 7 -5.99 13.27 8.22
C LEU A 7 -6.04 14.51 7.32
N ILE A 8 -7.15 15.26 7.37
CA ILE A 8 -7.27 16.54 6.68
C ILE A 8 -6.70 17.64 7.57
N GLU A 9 -5.78 18.43 7.03
CA GLU A 9 -5.09 19.51 7.76
C GLU A 9 -5.33 20.88 7.12
N PRO A 10 -5.56 21.94 7.93
CA PRO A 10 -5.63 21.94 9.39
C PRO A 10 -6.96 21.37 9.91
N VAL A 11 -6.90 20.69 11.06
CA VAL A 11 -8.10 20.15 11.75
C VAL A 11 -8.93 21.28 12.37
N HIS A 12 -8.28 22.30 12.93
CA HIS A 12 -8.93 23.44 13.57
C HIS A 12 -8.80 24.69 12.71
N VAL A 13 -9.79 24.91 11.86
CA VAL A 13 -9.76 25.99 10.85
C VAL A 13 -9.74 27.39 11.48
N ALA A 14 -10.50 27.60 12.56
CA ALA A 14 -10.66 28.92 13.18
C ALA A 14 -9.77 29.19 14.41
N ARG A 15 -8.96 28.21 14.84
CA ARG A 15 -8.11 28.37 16.03
C ARG A 15 -6.77 28.99 15.67
N ASN A 16 -6.25 29.84 16.56
CA ASN A 16 -4.93 30.47 16.46
C ASN A 16 -4.72 31.20 15.12
N THR A 17 -5.78 31.84 14.63
CA THR A 17 -5.78 32.61 13.37
C THR A 17 -5.20 34.02 13.56
N ILE A 18 -5.06 34.46 14.81
CA ILE A 18 -4.50 35.75 15.22
C ILE A 18 -3.21 35.48 16.02
N PRO A 19 -2.09 36.19 15.74
CA PRO A 19 -0.90 36.15 16.58
C PRO A 19 -1.12 36.87 17.91
N ASP A 20 -0.67 36.27 19.02
CA ASP A 20 -0.85 36.83 20.37
C ASP A 20 -0.04 38.15 20.60
N ASP A 21 1.05 38.34 19.84
CA ASP A 21 2.02 39.43 20.08
C ASP A 21 1.89 40.63 19.13
N PHE A 22 0.84 40.70 18.30
CA PHE A 22 0.72 41.74 17.27
C PHE A 22 -0.57 42.55 17.40
N PRO A 23 -0.52 43.88 17.68
CA PRO A 23 -1.72 44.70 17.74
C PRO A 23 -2.32 44.84 16.33
N LEU A 24 -3.54 44.32 16.16
CA LEU A 24 -4.26 44.35 14.90
C LEU A 24 -5.30 45.47 14.87
N PRO A 25 -5.50 46.14 13.73
CA PRO A 25 -6.54 47.17 13.59
C PRO A 25 -7.97 46.64 13.78
N SER A 26 -8.21 45.38 13.39
CA SER A 26 -9.50 44.68 13.51
C SER A 26 -9.27 43.19 13.73
N GLU A 27 -9.45 42.73 14.97
CA GLU A 27 -9.29 41.31 15.32
C GLU A 27 -10.32 40.42 14.60
N LEU A 28 -11.55 40.89 14.44
CA LEU A 28 -12.61 40.12 13.78
C LEU A 28 -12.28 39.87 12.29
N GLU A 29 -11.78 40.88 11.59
CA GLU A 29 -11.35 40.74 10.19
C GLU A 29 -10.17 39.77 10.09
N ALA A 30 -9.19 39.87 11.00
CA ALA A 30 -8.04 38.99 11.04
C ALA A 30 -8.43 37.52 11.33
N ALA A 31 -9.28 37.28 12.33
CA ALA A 31 -9.80 35.95 12.62
C ALA A 31 -10.56 35.36 11.44
N THR A 32 -11.40 36.17 10.78
CA THR A 32 -12.19 35.75 9.60
C THR A 32 -11.26 35.40 8.45
N ASN A 33 -10.28 36.25 8.13
CA ASN A 33 -9.31 36.00 7.06
C ASN A 33 -8.44 34.78 7.34
N GLY A 34 -7.94 34.61 8.57
CA GLY A 34 -7.18 33.43 8.97
C GLY A 34 -8.00 32.15 8.90
N THR A 35 -9.28 32.20 9.27
CA THR A 35 -10.22 31.08 9.14
C THR A 35 -10.42 30.72 7.66
N LEU A 36 -10.62 31.70 6.78
CA LEU A 36 -10.74 31.46 5.33
C LEU A 36 -9.45 30.89 4.74
N ALA A 37 -8.28 31.42 5.11
CA ALA A 37 -6.99 30.90 4.67
C ALA A 37 -6.80 29.44 5.09
N ASN A 38 -7.17 29.09 6.33
CA ASN A 38 -7.12 27.72 6.81
C ASN A 38 -8.16 26.81 6.13
N ALA A 39 -9.34 27.33 5.77
CA ALA A 39 -10.33 26.57 5.00
C ALA A 39 -9.80 26.23 3.60
N VAL A 40 -9.13 27.17 2.94
CA VAL A 40 -8.45 26.93 1.65
C VAL A 40 -7.35 25.88 1.80
N ARG A 41 -6.54 25.93 2.87
CA ARG A 41 -5.53 24.89 3.16
C ARG A 41 -6.18 23.52 3.39
N GLN A 42 -7.30 23.49 4.11
CA GLN A 42 -8.05 22.26 4.39
C GLN A 42 -8.58 21.63 3.10
N LEU A 43 -9.12 22.44 2.18
CA LEU A 43 -9.53 21.99 0.84
C LEU A 43 -8.34 21.47 0.03
N SER A 44 -7.18 22.13 0.10
CA SER A 44 -5.96 21.64 -0.57
C SER A 44 -5.51 20.28 -0.02
N SER A 45 -5.52 20.09 1.30
CA SER A 45 -5.25 18.80 1.94
C SER A 45 -6.23 17.73 1.48
N LEU A 46 -7.54 18.05 1.43
CA LEU A 46 -8.56 17.15 0.90
C LEU A 46 -8.32 16.78 -0.57
N SER A 47 -7.97 17.74 -1.43
CA SER A 47 -7.64 17.47 -2.83
C SER A 47 -6.45 16.53 -2.98
N LYS A 48 -5.39 16.70 -2.18
CA LYS A 48 -4.24 15.76 -2.17
C LYS A 48 -4.69 14.33 -1.84
N HIS A 49 -5.54 14.16 -0.82
CA HIS A 49 -6.06 12.85 -0.43
C HIS A 49 -6.97 12.22 -1.48
N ALA A 50 -7.77 13.03 -2.16
CA ALA A 50 -8.62 12.59 -3.26
C ALA A 50 -7.78 12.10 -4.46
N GLU A 51 -6.74 12.85 -4.83
CA GLU A 51 -5.79 12.47 -5.88
C GLU A 51 -5.13 11.11 -5.58
N ASP A 52 -4.61 10.92 -4.37
CA ASP A 52 -3.98 9.65 -3.96
C ASP A 52 -4.96 8.47 -4.05
N LEU A 53 -6.20 8.65 -3.56
CA LEU A 53 -7.24 7.62 -3.61
C LEU A 53 -7.60 7.25 -5.06
N PHE A 54 -7.89 8.24 -5.90
CA PHE A 54 -8.25 7.97 -7.29
C PHE A 54 -7.05 7.46 -8.10
N GLY A 55 -5.83 7.86 -7.77
CA GLY A 55 -4.60 7.33 -8.35
C GLY A 55 -4.34 5.86 -8.01
N GLU A 56 -4.62 5.43 -6.77
CA GLU A 56 -4.62 4.01 -6.38
C GLU A 56 -5.67 3.23 -7.18
N LEU A 57 -6.92 3.69 -7.21
CA LEU A 57 -8.01 3.01 -7.93
C LEU A 57 -7.75 2.92 -9.43
N ALA A 58 -7.23 3.98 -10.05
CA ALA A 58 -6.91 4.00 -11.48
C ALA A 58 -5.81 3.00 -11.84
N ARG A 59 -4.79 2.84 -10.98
CA ARG A 59 -3.73 1.84 -11.18
C ARG A 59 -4.30 0.42 -11.11
N ASP A 60 -5.13 0.13 -10.13
CA ASP A 60 -5.77 -1.20 -9.99
C ASP A 60 -6.70 -1.50 -11.18
N ALA A 61 -7.49 -0.52 -11.60
CA ALA A 61 -8.34 -0.63 -12.78
C ALA A 61 -7.52 -0.87 -14.05
N HIS A 62 -6.37 -0.21 -14.20
CA HIS A 62 -5.48 -0.40 -15.34
C HIS A 62 -4.87 -1.81 -15.36
N VAL A 63 -4.41 -2.32 -14.22
CA VAL A 63 -3.91 -3.71 -14.09
C VAL A 63 -5.01 -4.70 -14.45
N LEU A 64 -6.23 -4.49 -13.96
CA LEU A 64 -7.38 -5.33 -14.28
C LEU A 64 -7.71 -5.29 -15.78
N ALA A 65 -7.73 -4.12 -16.40
CA ALA A 65 -7.99 -3.96 -17.82
C ALA A 65 -6.93 -4.68 -18.68
N SER A 66 -5.66 -4.57 -18.33
CA SER A 66 -4.57 -5.29 -19.02
C SER A 66 -4.75 -6.81 -18.95
N ARG A 67 -5.12 -7.33 -17.77
CA ARG A 67 -5.42 -8.77 -17.58
C ARG A 67 -6.65 -9.19 -18.38
N ALA A 68 -7.71 -8.37 -18.40
CA ALA A 68 -8.93 -8.64 -19.16
C ALA A 68 -8.66 -8.69 -20.67
N ASN A 69 -7.89 -7.74 -21.20
CA ASN A 69 -7.50 -7.72 -22.62
C ASN A 69 -6.66 -8.96 -23.00
N SER A 70 -5.70 -9.33 -22.14
CA SER A 70 -4.90 -10.53 -22.33
C SER A 70 -5.74 -11.80 -22.31
N LEU A 71 -6.76 -11.85 -21.45
CA LEU A 71 -7.69 -12.96 -21.38
C LEU A 71 -8.61 -13.01 -22.62
N GLN A 72 -9.12 -11.87 -23.08
CA GLN A 72 -9.97 -11.77 -24.26
C GLN A 72 -9.23 -12.31 -25.50
N ALA A 73 -8.00 -11.86 -25.74
CA ALA A 73 -7.20 -12.35 -26.87
C ALA A 73 -6.96 -13.88 -26.81
N ARG A 74 -6.87 -14.46 -25.60
CA ARG A 74 -6.76 -15.92 -25.42
C ARG A 74 -8.09 -16.62 -25.72
N ILE A 75 -9.21 -16.04 -25.30
CA ILE A 75 -10.56 -16.55 -25.58
C ILE A 75 -10.80 -16.57 -27.09
N ASP A 76 -10.49 -15.49 -27.80
CA ASP A 76 -10.70 -15.40 -29.25
C ASP A 76 -9.92 -16.48 -30.01
N ARG A 77 -8.64 -16.67 -29.65
CA ARG A 77 -7.80 -17.73 -30.23
C ARG A 77 -8.32 -19.12 -29.89
N LEU A 78 -8.81 -19.32 -28.67
CA LEU A 78 -9.37 -20.60 -28.24
C LEU A 78 -10.66 -20.90 -29.01
N ALA A 79 -11.54 -19.91 -29.20
CA ALA A 79 -12.79 -20.05 -29.92
C ALA A 79 -12.56 -20.53 -31.37
N VAL A 80 -11.58 -19.93 -32.07
CA VAL A 80 -11.20 -20.39 -33.42
C VAL A 80 -10.74 -21.85 -33.38
N LYS A 81 -9.85 -22.22 -32.45
CA LYS A 81 -9.34 -23.60 -32.34
C LYS A 81 -10.45 -24.61 -32.05
N VAL A 82 -11.34 -24.30 -31.10
CA VAL A 82 -12.49 -25.15 -30.74
C VAL A 82 -13.45 -25.34 -31.91
N THR A 83 -13.64 -24.31 -32.74
CA THR A 83 -14.53 -24.39 -33.91
C THR A 83 -13.92 -25.24 -35.04
N GLN A 84 -12.60 -25.33 -35.10
CA GLN A 84 -11.86 -26.11 -36.11
C GLN A 84 -11.60 -27.57 -35.71
N LEU A 85 -11.99 -27.98 -34.51
CA LEU A 85 -11.84 -29.37 -34.05
C LEU A 85 -12.83 -30.29 -34.79
N ASP A 86 -12.31 -31.34 -35.41
CA ASP A 86 -13.09 -32.40 -36.07
C ASP A 86 -12.94 -33.71 -35.29
N SER A 87 -14.00 -34.09 -34.57
CA SER A 87 -14.03 -35.30 -33.74
C SER A 87 -13.96 -36.59 -34.56
N ASN A 88 -14.19 -36.56 -35.87
CA ASN A 88 -14.09 -37.76 -36.72
C ASN A 88 -12.64 -38.11 -37.07
N VAL A 89 -11.71 -37.16 -36.91
CA VAL A 89 -10.28 -37.31 -37.24
C VAL A 89 -9.41 -37.36 -35.98
N GLU A 90 -9.93 -36.91 -34.84
CA GLU A 90 -9.16 -36.84 -33.59
C GLU A 90 -9.00 -38.22 -32.92
N GLU A 91 -7.79 -38.79 -32.99
CA GLU A 91 -7.44 -40.06 -32.33
C GLU A 91 -6.96 -39.85 -30.89
N VAL A 92 -7.42 -40.71 -29.97
CA VAL A 92 -6.98 -40.69 -28.56
C VAL A 92 -5.73 -41.56 -28.38
N SER A 93 -4.59 -40.94 -28.10
CA SER A 93 -3.33 -41.67 -27.84
C SER A 93 -3.14 -42.03 -26.38
N LEU A 94 -3.03 -43.33 -26.07
CA LEU A 94 -2.64 -43.82 -24.74
C LEU A 94 -1.18 -43.49 -24.39
N GLN A 95 -0.34 -43.16 -25.37
CA GLN A 95 1.05 -42.77 -25.12
C GLN A 95 1.14 -41.45 -24.36
N ASP A 96 0.19 -40.53 -24.59
CA ASP A 96 0.14 -39.24 -23.88
C ASP A 96 -0.10 -39.41 -22.38
N ILE A 97 -0.77 -40.48 -21.96
CA ILE A 97 -1.01 -40.81 -20.54
C ILE A 97 0.31 -41.10 -19.81
N HIS A 98 1.26 -41.76 -20.48
CA HIS A 98 2.54 -42.13 -19.87
C HIS A 98 3.67 -41.14 -20.16
N MET A 99 3.60 -40.39 -21.28
CA MET A 99 4.69 -39.52 -21.74
C MET A 99 4.48 -38.03 -21.45
N ARG A 100 3.24 -37.58 -21.18
CA ARG A 100 2.96 -36.17 -20.84
C ARG A 100 2.61 -36.03 -19.37
N LYS A 101 3.12 -34.96 -18.75
CA LYS A 101 2.69 -34.58 -17.41
C LYS A 101 1.23 -34.13 -17.45
N ALA A 102 0.46 -34.54 -16.45
CA ALA A 102 -0.90 -34.07 -16.26
C ALA A 102 -0.96 -32.54 -16.15
N PHE A 103 -2.07 -31.95 -16.63
CA PHE A 103 -2.35 -30.54 -16.41
C PHE A 103 -2.36 -30.22 -14.91
N LYS A 104 -1.73 -29.10 -14.55
CA LYS A 104 -1.79 -28.55 -13.20
C LYS A 104 -2.26 -27.11 -13.28
N SER A 105 -3.29 -26.79 -12.50
CA SER A 105 -3.67 -25.41 -12.26
C SER A 105 -2.62 -24.71 -11.41
N SER A 106 -2.53 -23.39 -11.55
CA SER A 106 -1.74 -22.58 -10.62
C SER A 106 -2.54 -22.35 -9.35
N VAL A 107 -1.92 -22.61 -8.20
CA VAL A 107 -2.46 -22.27 -6.87
C VAL A 107 -1.42 -21.38 -6.22
N VAL A 108 -1.70 -20.09 -6.14
CA VAL A 108 -0.84 -19.09 -5.50
C VAL A 108 -1.51 -18.64 -4.22
N PHE A 109 -0.74 -18.60 -3.13
CA PHE A 109 -1.21 -18.12 -1.84
C PHE A 109 -0.53 -16.79 -1.53
N ASP A 110 -1.34 -15.76 -1.29
CA ASP A 110 -0.83 -14.49 -0.80
C ASP A 110 -0.43 -14.65 0.67
N GLN A 111 0.79 -14.24 1.00
CA GLN A 111 1.37 -14.33 2.34
C GLN A 111 2.00 -12.98 2.69
N GLN A 112 2.32 -12.77 3.97
CA GLN A 112 2.98 -11.53 4.43
C GLN A 112 2.19 -10.25 4.05
N VAL A 113 0.85 -10.33 4.11
CA VAL A 113 -0.06 -9.27 3.63
C VAL A 113 0.04 -7.94 4.39
N VAL A 114 0.65 -7.94 5.58
CA VAL A 114 0.87 -6.77 6.43
C VAL A 114 2.35 -6.39 6.56
N SER A 115 3.16 -6.78 5.57
CA SER A 115 4.57 -6.43 5.50
C SER A 115 4.78 -4.92 5.29
N ARG A 116 6.04 -4.48 5.44
CA ARG A 116 6.38 -3.07 5.19
C ARG A 116 6.08 -2.64 3.75
N ASP A 117 6.23 -3.56 2.79
CA ASP A 117 6.08 -3.29 1.36
C ASP A 117 4.61 -3.16 0.93
N THR A 118 3.69 -3.75 1.69
CA THR A 118 2.24 -3.63 1.45
C THR A 118 1.62 -2.45 2.19
N MET A 119 2.43 -1.63 2.89
CA MET A 119 1.93 -0.46 3.61
C MET A 119 1.38 0.59 2.62
N PRO A 120 0.10 1.00 2.76
CA PRO A 120 -0.47 2.08 1.98
C PRO A 120 0.33 3.38 2.10
N THR A 121 0.45 4.10 0.99
CA THR A 121 1.23 5.34 0.87
C THR A 121 0.91 6.33 1.99
N ALA A 122 -0.39 6.55 2.25
CA ALA A 122 -0.83 7.49 3.27
C ALA A 122 -0.37 7.11 4.69
N MET A 123 -0.35 5.81 5.03
CA MET A 123 0.19 5.36 6.32
C MET A 123 1.72 5.48 6.37
N LEU A 124 2.39 5.25 5.24
CA LEU A 124 3.84 5.42 5.15
C LEU A 124 4.25 6.90 5.32
N GLU A 125 3.48 7.85 4.81
CA GLU A 125 3.68 9.28 5.03
C GLU A 125 3.61 9.62 6.53
N THR A 126 2.55 9.17 7.22
CA THR A 126 2.41 9.37 8.67
C THR A 126 3.54 8.70 9.45
N TYR A 127 3.90 7.46 9.09
CA TYR A 127 4.99 6.72 9.74
C TYR A 127 6.32 7.45 9.64
N LYS A 128 6.60 8.12 8.52
CA LYS A 128 7.84 8.90 8.32
C LYS A 128 7.92 10.16 9.19
N GLN A 129 6.78 10.67 9.67
CA GLN A 129 6.72 11.81 10.58
C GLN A 129 6.89 11.40 12.05
N CYS A 130 6.77 10.10 12.36
CA CYS A 130 6.98 9.60 13.72
C CYS A 130 8.46 9.65 14.12
N ASP A 131 8.70 9.74 15.42
CA ASP A 131 10.04 9.66 15.99
C ASP A 131 10.69 8.31 15.66
N LYS A 132 11.95 8.39 15.23
CA LYS A 132 12.77 7.21 14.93
C LYS A 132 13.34 6.64 16.23
N PRO A 133 13.60 5.32 16.29
CA PRO A 133 14.30 4.75 17.43
C PRO A 133 15.70 5.37 17.59
N PRO A 134 16.27 5.34 18.81
CA PRO A 134 17.66 5.73 19.02
C PRO A 134 18.60 4.95 18.10
N PRO A 135 19.68 5.57 17.58
CA PRO A 135 20.60 4.93 16.65
C PRO A 135 21.57 3.97 17.37
N LEU A 136 21.02 2.91 17.97
CA LEU A 136 21.77 1.89 18.72
C LEU A 136 22.58 0.97 17.81
N ASP A 137 22.25 0.92 16.52
CA ASP A 137 23.01 0.24 15.47
C ASP A 137 24.46 0.74 15.40
N LYS A 138 24.71 2.01 15.75
CA LYS A 138 26.06 2.59 15.83
C LYS A 138 26.95 1.95 16.89
N LEU A 139 26.36 1.27 17.87
CA LEU A 139 27.08 0.60 18.95
C LEU A 139 27.42 -0.86 18.60
N ASN A 140 26.91 -1.38 17.48
CA ASN A 140 27.15 -2.76 17.03
C ASN A 140 28.63 -3.14 16.95
N PRO A 141 29.57 -2.27 16.48
CA PRO A 141 31.00 -2.60 16.44
C PRO A 141 31.65 -2.87 17.81
N TYR A 142 31.03 -2.44 18.90
CA TYR A 142 31.55 -2.62 20.26
C TYR A 142 30.93 -3.82 20.98
N ARG A 143 30.05 -4.57 20.32
CA ARG A 143 29.41 -5.74 20.89
C ARG A 143 30.22 -7.01 20.64
N GLU A 144 30.38 -7.83 21.67
CA GLU A 144 31.09 -9.10 21.58
C GLU A 144 30.21 -10.25 21.06
N ASP A 145 28.88 -10.12 21.17
CA ASP A 145 27.92 -11.18 20.83
C ASP A 145 27.49 -11.19 19.35
N GLY A 146 27.96 -10.23 18.55
CA GLY A 146 27.64 -10.11 17.12
C GLY A 146 26.17 -9.80 16.81
N LYS A 147 25.37 -9.43 17.82
CA LYS A 147 23.94 -9.13 17.65
C LYS A 147 23.71 -7.67 17.30
N ASP A 148 22.62 -7.39 16.59
CA ASP A 148 22.17 -6.03 16.34
C ASP A 148 21.65 -5.37 17.62
N GLY A 149 22.29 -4.29 18.05
CA GLY A 149 21.93 -3.50 19.22
C GLY A 149 20.50 -2.94 19.14
N LEU A 150 20.00 -2.64 17.93
CA LEU A 150 18.63 -2.16 17.76
C LEU A 150 17.59 -3.23 18.14
N LYS A 151 17.86 -4.52 17.89
CA LYS A 151 16.96 -5.63 18.26
C LYS A 151 16.73 -5.76 19.77
N PHE A 152 17.63 -5.24 20.61
CA PHE A 152 17.42 -5.17 22.07
C PHE A 152 16.44 -4.06 22.48
N TYR A 153 16.19 -3.07 21.62
CA TYR A 153 15.22 -2.01 21.83
C TYR A 153 13.89 -2.32 21.12
N THR A 154 13.95 -2.80 19.88
CA THR A 154 12.78 -3.19 19.08
C THR A 154 13.15 -4.28 18.09
N ASP A 155 12.45 -5.42 18.13
CA ASP A 155 12.66 -6.54 17.21
C ASP A 155 11.32 -6.95 16.56
N PRO A 156 11.08 -6.55 15.29
CA PRO A 156 9.85 -6.91 14.57
C PRO A 156 9.69 -8.42 14.36
N ASP A 157 10.78 -9.18 14.35
CA ASP A 157 10.77 -10.62 14.06
C ASP A 157 10.41 -11.46 15.29
N TYR A 158 10.48 -10.87 16.49
CA TYR A 158 10.37 -11.55 17.78
C TYR A 158 9.14 -12.47 17.88
N PHE A 159 7.96 -11.97 17.48
CA PHE A 159 6.72 -12.76 17.57
C PHE A 159 6.74 -13.98 16.65
N PHE A 160 7.26 -13.82 15.43
CA PHE A 160 7.36 -14.93 14.48
C PHE A 160 8.42 -15.94 14.94
N ASP A 161 9.57 -15.46 15.40
CA ASP A 161 10.65 -16.33 15.88
C ASP A 161 10.25 -17.11 17.13
N LEU A 162 9.48 -16.50 18.04
CA LEU A 162 8.92 -17.18 19.22
C LEU A 162 7.89 -18.23 18.81
N TRP A 163 6.93 -17.85 17.96
CA TRP A 163 5.91 -18.78 17.46
C TRP A 163 6.51 -19.97 16.70
N ARG A 164 7.58 -19.76 15.92
CA ARG A 164 8.27 -20.84 15.18
C ARG A 164 8.95 -21.85 16.10
N GLN A 165 9.32 -21.45 17.32
CA GLN A 165 10.00 -22.30 18.28
C GLN A 165 9.04 -23.15 19.13
N GLU A 166 7.77 -22.75 19.22
CA GLU A 166 6.69 -23.54 19.81
C GLU A 166 6.28 -24.72 18.90
#